data_AF-L8HM13-F1
#
_entry.id   AF-L8HM13-F1
#
_cell.length_a   1.000
_cell.length_b   1.000
_cell.length_c   1.000
_cell.angle_alpha   90.00
_cell.angle_beta   90.00
_cell.angle_gamma   90.00
#
_symmetry.space_group_name_H-M   'P 1'
#
loop_
_entity.id
_entity.type
_entity.pdbx_description
1 polymer ?
#
loop_
_entity_poly.entity_id
_entity_poly.type
_entity_poly.pdbx_seq_one_letter_code
_entity_poly.pdbx_strand_id
1 'polypeptide(L)'
;MDVLELPFHFLRVPNLRLRVPSVSLPGPMTVFAFVFLSCFLVFSGIIYDIIVEPPSIGSHQEPNGSVKPVVFLQYRINGQFIVEGLSAGFLFILGGFGVILLDKANAKGLETKNRYFLLICGGVCCFIAYNLAIVFLKMKLPNYQHS
;
A
#
# COMPACT_ATOMS: atom_id res chain seq x y z
N MET A 1 -51.21 47.46 -2.32
CA MET A 1 -49.78 47.47 -2.65
C MET A 1 -49.05 47.19 -1.37
N ASP A 2 -48.75 45.92 -1.18
CA ASP A 2 -48.43 45.32 0.11
C ASP A 2 -47.07 45.81 0.61
N VAL A 3 -47.07 46.33 1.85
CA VAL A 3 -45.91 46.90 2.57
C VAL A 3 -44.74 45.90 2.66
N LEU A 4 -45.00 44.63 2.39
CA LEU A 4 -44.04 43.53 2.34
C LEU A 4 -43.12 43.53 1.11
N GLU A 5 -43.44 44.22 0.01
CA GLU A 5 -42.57 44.22 -1.19
C GLU A 5 -41.49 45.32 -1.20
N LEU A 6 -41.65 46.35 -0.36
CA LEU A 6 -40.70 47.46 -0.21
C LEU A 6 -39.26 47.04 0.17
N PRO A 7 -39.01 46.11 1.12
CA PRO A 7 -37.65 45.70 1.46
C PRO A 7 -36.98 44.87 0.34
N PHE A 8 -37.75 44.16 -0.48
CA PHE A 8 -37.21 43.32 -1.57
C PHE A 8 -36.77 44.13 -2.81
N HIS A 9 -37.26 45.36 -2.97
CA HIS A 9 -36.75 46.27 -4.00
C HIS A 9 -35.40 46.90 -3.62
N PHE A 10 -35.16 47.10 -2.32
CA PHE A 10 -33.89 47.63 -1.81
C PHE A 10 -32.81 46.56 -1.68
N LEU A 11 -33.19 45.31 -1.36
CA LEU A 11 -32.29 44.16 -1.40
C LEU A 11 -32.12 43.65 -2.85
N ARG A 12 -31.42 44.43 -3.68
CA ARG A 12 -30.88 43.91 -4.94
C ARG A 12 -29.83 42.85 -4.59
N VAL A 13 -30.15 41.57 -4.76
CA VAL A 13 -29.23 40.46 -4.50
C VAL A 13 -27.92 40.77 -5.22
N PRO A 14 -26.81 41.01 -4.49
CA PRO A 14 -25.53 41.26 -5.12
C PRO A 14 -25.23 40.04 -5.98
N ASN A 15 -24.69 40.25 -7.18
CA ASN A 15 -24.24 39.15 -8.00
C ASN A 15 -22.96 38.58 -7.34
N LEU A 16 -23.14 37.80 -6.27
CA LEU A 16 -22.09 37.15 -5.51
C LEU A 16 -21.50 36.07 -6.42
N ARG A 17 -20.55 36.50 -7.26
CA ARG A 17 -19.58 35.61 -7.90
C ARG A 17 -18.68 35.06 -6.80
N LEU A 18 -19.23 34.16 -5.98
CA LEU A 18 -18.48 33.34 -5.05
C LEU A 18 -17.50 32.53 -5.88
N ARG A 19 -16.27 33.02 -5.96
CA ARG A 19 -15.13 32.31 -6.54
C ARG A 19 -14.84 31.17 -5.59
N VAL A 20 -15.55 30.06 -5.75
CA VAL A 20 -15.21 28.81 -5.09
C VAL A 20 -13.73 28.54 -5.35
N PRO A 21 -12.94 28.20 -4.32
CA PRO A 21 -11.55 27.86 -4.54
C PRO A 21 -11.54 26.68 -5.52
N SER A 22 -11.09 26.96 -6.74
CA SER A 22 -10.86 25.94 -7.76
C SER A 22 -9.70 25.10 -7.27
N VAL A 23 -10.00 24.08 -6.46
CA VAL A 23 -9.02 23.05 -6.10
C VAL A 23 -8.64 22.37 -7.40
N SER A 24 -7.44 22.65 -7.89
CA SER A 24 -6.89 21.98 -9.06
C SER A 24 -6.94 20.48 -8.82
N LEU A 25 -7.61 19.73 -9.70
CA LEU A 25 -7.66 18.29 -9.56
C LEU A 25 -6.22 17.74 -9.58
N PRO A 26 -5.85 16.87 -8.64
CA PRO A 26 -4.53 16.26 -8.64
C PRO A 26 -4.35 15.45 -9.93
N GLY A 27 -3.12 15.44 -10.46
CA GLY A 27 -2.80 14.72 -11.68
C GLY A 27 -3.06 13.20 -11.52
N PRO A 28 -3.38 12.48 -12.61
CA PRO A 28 -3.67 11.04 -12.55
C PRO A 28 -2.55 10.21 -11.89
N MET A 29 -1.28 10.56 -12.12
CA MET A 29 -0.13 9.88 -11.52
C MET A 29 -0.01 10.14 -10.01
N THR A 30 -0.42 11.32 -9.54
CA THR A 30 -0.44 11.64 -8.11
C THR A 30 -1.50 10.80 -7.40
N VAL A 31 -2.70 10.70 -7.98
CA VAL A 31 -3.77 9.84 -7.45
C VAL A 31 -3.33 8.39 -7.44
N PHE A 32 -2.71 7.91 -8.52
CA PHE A 32 -2.14 6.56 -8.58
C PHE A 32 -1.12 6.31 -7.46
N ALA A 33 -0.19 7.24 -7.24
CA ALA A 33 0.81 7.10 -6.16
C ALA A 33 0.16 7.05 -4.77
N PHE A 34 -0.85 7.87 -4.52
CA PHE A 34 -1.60 7.84 -3.26
C PHE A 34 -2.37 6.53 -3.06
N VAL A 35 -3.02 6.02 -4.11
CA VAL A 35 -3.72 4.73 -4.05
C VAL A 35 -2.72 3.60 -3.80
N PHE A 36 -1.61 3.59 -4.53
CA PHE A 36 -0.56 2.58 -4.37
C PHE A 36 0.05 2.60 -2.96
N LEU A 37 0.31 3.79 -2.40
CA LEU A 37 0.76 3.96 -1.02
C LEU A 37 -0.31 3.51 -0.01
N SER A 38 -1.60 3.78 -0.27
CA SER A 38 -2.68 3.32 0.61
C SER A 38 -2.78 1.79 0.62
N CYS A 39 -2.61 1.14 -0.53
CA CYS A 39 -2.55 -0.31 -0.62
C CYS A 39 -1.37 -0.89 0.18
N PHE A 40 -0.20 -0.23 0.14
CA PHE A 40 0.94 -0.61 0.97
C PHE A 40 0.58 -0.60 2.46
N LEU A 41 0.01 0.50 2.96
CA LEU A 41 -0.34 0.66 4.38
C LEU A 41 -1.39 -0.37 4.84
N VAL A 42 -2.34 -0.70 3.98
CA VAL A 42 -3.36 -1.71 4.28
C VAL A 42 -2.76 -3.11 4.28
N PHE A 43 -1.96 -3.47 3.27
CA PHE A 43 -1.33 -4.79 3.18
C PHE A 43 -0.24 -5.02 4.22
N SER A 44 0.43 -3.96 4.70
CA SER A 44 1.38 -4.08 5.80
C SER A 44 0.70 -4.28 7.16
N GLY A 45 -0.63 -4.15 7.24
CA GLY A 45 -1.36 -4.38 8.49
C GLY A 45 -1.29 -3.19 9.46
N ILE A 46 -1.02 -1.97 9.00
CA ILE A 46 -0.95 -0.78 9.87
C ILE A 46 -2.24 -0.58 10.67
N ILE A 47 -3.40 -0.93 10.10
CA ILE A 47 -4.68 -0.87 10.81
C ILE A 47 -4.69 -1.85 11.99
N TYR A 48 -4.14 -3.05 11.80
CA TYR A 48 -3.98 -4.03 12.89
C TYR A 48 -2.98 -3.54 13.92
N ASP A 49 -1.86 -2.94 13.48
CA ASP A 49 -0.84 -2.39 14.37
C ASP A 49 -1.40 -1.28 15.28
N ILE A 50 -2.29 -0.43 14.75
CA ILE A 50 -2.94 0.65 15.52
C ILE A 50 -3.94 0.09 16.55
N ILE A 51 -4.68 -0.97 16.20
CA ILE A 51 -5.74 -1.51 17.07
C ILE A 51 -5.17 -2.40 18.17
N VAL A 52 -4.19 -3.23 17.82
CA VAL A 52 -3.70 -4.30 18.69
C VAL A 52 -2.39 -3.92 19.39
N GLU A 53 -1.69 -2.90 18.89
CA GLU A 53 -0.40 -2.42 19.40
C GLU A 53 0.58 -3.59 19.66
N PRO A 54 0.82 -4.47 18.66
CA PRO A 54 1.71 -5.60 18.85
C PRO A 54 3.17 -5.13 19.04
N PRO A 55 4.00 -5.92 19.75
CA PRO A 55 5.41 -5.62 19.86
C PRO A 55 6.08 -5.54 18.48
N SER A 56 7.11 -4.69 18.35
CA SER A 56 7.77 -4.50 17.05
C SER A 56 8.58 -5.72 16.61
N ILE A 57 9.31 -6.35 17.54
CA ILE A 57 10.15 -7.55 17.33
C ILE A 57 10.01 -8.43 18.58
N GLY A 58 9.94 -9.75 18.39
CA GLY A 58 9.96 -10.71 19.49
C GLY A 58 11.37 -11.09 19.92
N SER A 59 11.50 -11.69 21.10
CA SER A 59 12.76 -12.27 21.56
C SER A 59 12.53 -13.69 22.08
N HIS A 60 13.40 -14.61 21.69
CA HIS A 60 13.39 -15.98 22.21
C HIS A 60 14.66 -16.18 23.04
N GLN A 61 14.48 -16.49 24.32
CA GLN A 61 15.60 -16.80 25.19
C GLN A 61 16.00 -18.25 25.01
N GLU A 62 17.24 -18.45 24.61
CA GLU A 62 17.82 -19.78 24.46
C GLU A 62 18.22 -20.33 25.84
N PRO A 63 18.28 -21.67 26.02
CA PRO A 63 18.67 -22.28 27.29
C PRO A 63 20.05 -21.87 27.82
N ASN A 64 20.90 -21.31 26.96
CA ASN A 64 22.23 -20.78 27.30
C ASN A 64 22.21 -19.32 27.79
N GLY A 65 21.03 -18.72 27.99
CA GLY A 65 20.85 -17.33 28.42
C GLY A 65 20.99 -16.28 27.32
N SER A 66 21.36 -16.66 26.09
CA SER A 66 21.41 -15.74 24.94
C SER A 66 20.00 -15.41 24.45
N VAL A 67 19.76 -14.15 24.13
CA VAL A 67 18.49 -13.68 23.58
C VAL A 67 18.62 -13.56 22.07
N LYS A 68 17.85 -14.34 21.31
CA LYS A 68 17.78 -14.23 19.85
C LYS A 68 16.57 -13.38 19.45
N PRO A 69 16.74 -12.34 18.62
CA PRO A 69 15.61 -11.61 18.08
C PRO A 69 14.83 -12.51 17.11
N VAL A 70 13.52 -12.56 17.27
CA VAL A 70 12.62 -13.33 16.41
C VAL A 70 11.70 -12.35 15.69
N VAL A 71 11.81 -12.37 14.36
CA VAL A 71 11.12 -11.43 13.46
C VAL A 71 9.72 -11.95 13.09
N PHE A 72 9.45 -13.24 13.28
CA PHE A 72 8.20 -13.91 12.89
C PHE A 72 7.52 -14.59 14.07
N LEU A 73 6.23 -14.33 14.25
CA LEU A 73 5.45 -15.01 15.28
C LEU A 73 5.02 -16.40 14.78
N GLN A 74 5.84 -17.41 15.05
CA GLN A 74 5.58 -18.79 14.64
C GLN A 74 4.33 -19.37 15.35
N TYR A 75 3.57 -20.22 14.64
CA TYR A 75 2.40 -20.96 15.15
C TYR A 75 1.19 -20.12 15.60
N ARG A 76 1.25 -18.78 15.52
CA ARG A 76 0.12 -17.89 15.82
C ARG A 76 -0.30 -17.12 14.57
N ILE A 77 -1.36 -17.60 13.92
CA ILE A 77 -1.86 -17.04 12.66
C ILE A 77 -2.49 -15.65 12.86
N ASN A 78 -3.19 -15.47 13.99
CA ASN A 78 -3.89 -14.22 14.32
C ASN A 78 -2.99 -13.15 14.93
N GLY A 79 -1.73 -13.47 15.20
CA GLY A 79 -0.75 -12.53 15.71
C GLY A 79 0.23 -12.12 14.62
N GLN A 80 0.74 -10.91 14.73
CA GLN A 80 1.67 -10.34 13.77
C GLN A 80 2.56 -9.33 14.50
N PHE A 81 3.86 -9.35 14.23
CA PHE A 81 4.77 -8.27 14.61
C PHE A 81 4.72 -7.14 13.57
N ILE A 82 4.99 -5.90 13.99
CA ILE A 82 5.00 -4.74 13.07
C ILE A 82 5.97 -4.96 11.90
N VAL A 83 7.17 -5.48 12.19
CA VAL A 83 8.18 -5.77 11.15
C VAL A 83 7.75 -6.90 10.21
N GLU A 84 6.96 -7.85 10.69
CA GLU A 84 6.41 -8.92 9.87
C GLU A 84 5.40 -8.32 8.88
N GLY A 85 4.47 -7.51 9.36
CA GLY A 85 3.51 -6.79 8.54
C GLY A 85 4.16 -5.90 7.47
N LEU A 86 5.07 -5.02 7.89
CA LEU A 86 5.81 -4.14 6.97
C LEU A 86 6.59 -4.92 5.90
N SER A 87 7.22 -6.03 6.28
CA SER A 87 7.96 -6.88 5.33
C SER A 87 7.00 -7.52 4.31
N ALA A 88 5.86 -8.04 4.75
CA ALA A 88 4.84 -8.60 3.85
C ALA A 88 4.28 -7.54 2.90
N GLY A 89 3.95 -6.34 3.41
CA GLY A 89 3.48 -5.22 2.60
C GLY A 89 4.49 -4.81 1.52
N PHE A 90 5.78 -4.78 1.84
CA PHE A 90 6.83 -4.48 0.88
C PHE A 90 6.91 -5.53 -0.25
N LEU A 91 6.79 -6.82 0.08
CA LEU A 91 6.77 -7.90 -0.92
C LEU A 91 5.58 -7.80 -1.87
N PHE A 92 4.38 -7.47 -1.35
CA PHE A 92 3.19 -7.26 -2.19
C PHE A 92 3.33 -6.07 -3.12
N ILE A 93 3.91 -4.97 -2.64
CA ILE A 93 4.18 -3.79 -3.46
C ILE A 93 5.23 -4.06 -4.51
N LEU A 94 6.30 -4.79 -4.18
CA LEU A 94 7.33 -5.21 -5.13
C LEU A 94 6.72 -6.08 -6.24
N GLY A 95 5.88 -7.06 -5.86
CA GLY A 95 5.14 -7.87 -6.84
C GLY A 95 4.21 -7.05 -7.72
N GLY A 96 3.41 -6.15 -7.13
CA GLY A 96 2.51 -5.25 -7.87
C GLY A 96 3.28 -4.31 -8.82
N PHE A 97 4.40 -3.76 -8.37
CA PHE A 97 5.29 -2.95 -9.20
C PHE A 97 5.87 -3.76 -10.37
N GLY A 98 6.24 -5.03 -10.13
CA GLY A 98 6.65 -5.95 -11.18
C GLY A 98 5.59 -6.13 -12.28
N VAL A 99 4.32 -6.26 -11.89
CA VAL A 99 3.20 -6.36 -12.86
C VAL A 99 3.02 -5.05 -13.64
N ILE A 100 3.11 -3.90 -12.98
CA ILE A 100 3.03 -2.58 -13.65
C ILE A 100 4.18 -2.40 -14.66
N LEU A 101 5.39 -2.85 -14.34
CA LEU A 101 6.52 -2.84 -15.26
C LEU A 101 6.28 -3.73 -16.48
N LEU A 102 5.68 -4.91 -16.29
CA LEU A 102 5.30 -5.81 -17.39
C LEU A 102 4.23 -5.18 -18.30
N ASP A 103 3.25 -4.48 -17.73
CA ASP A 103 2.24 -3.74 -18.50
C ASP A 103 2.89 -2.61 -19.31
N LYS A 104 3.80 -1.84 -18.68
CA LYS A 104 4.58 -0.81 -19.37
C LYS A 104 5.46 -1.38 -20.49
N ALA A 105 6.02 -2.57 -20.32
CA ALA A 105 6.78 -3.25 -21.37
C ALA A 105 5.92 -3.58 -22.60
N ASN A 106 4.61 -3.73 -22.44
CA ASN A 106 3.67 -3.98 -23.54
C ASN A 106 3.22 -2.69 -24.26
N ALA A 107 3.61 -1.51 -23.78
CA ALA A 107 3.21 -0.24 -24.39
C ALA A 107 3.78 -0.07 -25.81
N LYS A 108 2.97 0.49 -26.70
CA LYS A 108 3.37 0.78 -28.09
C LYS A 108 4.35 1.96 -28.11
N GLY A 109 5.42 1.85 -28.91
CA GLY A 109 6.40 2.93 -29.12
C GLY A 109 7.69 2.83 -28.30
N LEU A 110 7.93 1.72 -27.58
CA LEU A 110 9.19 1.48 -26.89
C LEU A 110 10.26 0.92 -27.83
N GLU A 111 11.51 1.36 -27.65
CA GLU A 111 12.67 0.73 -28.26
C GLU A 111 12.79 -0.73 -27.80
N THR A 112 13.13 -1.64 -28.72
CA THR A 112 13.25 -3.08 -28.46
C THR A 112 14.11 -3.41 -27.24
N LYS A 113 15.23 -2.70 -27.05
CA LYS A 113 16.13 -2.89 -25.89
C LYS A 113 15.44 -2.53 -24.57
N ASN A 114 14.79 -1.37 -24.50
CA ASN A 114 14.09 -0.92 -23.31
C ASN A 114 12.90 -1.85 -22.99
N ARG A 115 12.23 -2.36 -24.02
CA ARG A 115 11.18 -3.36 -23.86
C ARG A 115 11.69 -4.62 -23.18
N TYR A 116 12.79 -5.20 -23.67
CA TYR A 116 13.38 -6.40 -23.06
C TYR A 116 13.86 -6.13 -21.64
N PHE A 117 14.45 -4.96 -21.38
CA PHE A 117 14.88 -4.56 -20.05
C PHE A 117 13.70 -4.51 -19.05
N LEU A 118 12.60 -3.85 -19.41
CA LEU A 118 11.41 -3.75 -18.57
C LEU A 118 10.75 -5.12 -18.34
N LEU A 119 10.72 -5.97 -19.38
CA LEU A 119 10.12 -7.30 -19.30
C LEU A 119 10.93 -8.21 -18.35
N ILE A 120 12.26 -8.21 -18.48
CA ILE A 120 13.14 -8.97 -17.59
C ILE A 120 13.05 -8.43 -16.16
N CYS A 121 13.13 -7.11 -15.98
CA CYS A 121 13.05 -6.48 -14.67
C CYS A 121 11.73 -6.78 -13.97
N GLY A 122 10.59 -6.59 -14.66
CA GLY A 122 9.26 -6.90 -14.13
C GLY A 122 9.07 -8.39 -13.82
N GLY A 123 9.57 -9.27 -14.69
CA GLY A 123 9.53 -10.72 -14.49
C GLY A 123 10.35 -11.17 -13.28
N VAL A 124 11.58 -10.68 -13.13
CA VAL A 124 12.45 -10.96 -11.97
C VAL A 124 11.82 -10.43 -10.69
N CYS A 125 11.25 -9.23 -10.73
CA CYS A 125 10.55 -8.61 -9.60
C CYS A 125 9.38 -9.50 -9.12
N CYS A 126 8.53 -9.96 -10.04
CA CYS A 126 7.43 -10.89 -9.72
C CYS A 126 7.94 -12.24 -9.18
N PHE A 127 9.01 -12.77 -9.78
CA PHE A 127 9.60 -14.04 -9.34
C PHE A 127 10.16 -13.95 -7.92
N ILE A 128 10.89 -12.87 -7.60
CA ILE A 128 11.41 -12.62 -6.26
C ILE A 128 10.27 -12.46 -5.25
N ALA A 129 9.27 -11.63 -5.57
CA ALA A 129 8.11 -11.41 -4.70
C ALA A 129 7.40 -12.72 -4.36
N TYR A 130 7.16 -13.58 -5.37
CA TYR A 130 6.51 -14.87 -5.20
C TYR A 130 7.32 -15.83 -4.31
N ASN A 131 8.62 -15.99 -4.58
CA ASN A 131 9.46 -16.89 -3.78
C ASN A 131 9.59 -16.41 -2.34
N LEU A 132 9.78 -15.12 -2.13
CA LEU A 132 9.86 -14.54 -0.79
C LEU A 132 8.53 -14.65 -0.04
N ALA A 133 7.39 -14.47 -0.71
CA ALA A 133 6.08 -14.67 -0.10
C ALA A 133 5.85 -16.13 0.35
N ILE A 134 6.31 -17.11 -0.43
CA ILE A 134 6.26 -18.53 -0.03
C ILE A 134 7.17 -18.79 1.17
N VAL A 135 8.40 -18.26 1.17
CA VAL A 135 9.33 -18.39 2.30
C VAL A 135 8.72 -17.76 3.55
N PHE A 136 8.10 -16.60 3.41
CA PHE A 136 7.41 -15.90 4.49
C PHE A 136 6.28 -16.75 5.09
N LEU A 137 5.48 -17.38 4.23
CA LEU A 137 4.40 -18.25 4.66
C LEU A 137 4.92 -19.51 5.35
N LYS A 138 6.02 -20.10 4.86
CA LYS A 138 6.69 -21.24 5.50
C LYS A 138 7.31 -20.88 6.86
N MET A 139 7.84 -19.67 7.02
CA MET A 139 8.35 -19.19 8.31
C MET A 139 7.22 -18.99 9.33
N LYS A 140 6.06 -18.49 8.88
CA LYS A 140 4.88 -18.32 9.75
C LYS A 140 4.19 -19.66 10.08
N LEU A 141 4.13 -20.56 9.11
CA LEU A 141 3.50 -21.88 9.17
C LEU A 141 4.49 -22.98 8.78
N PRO A 142 5.27 -23.54 9.73
CA PRO A 142 6.33 -24.51 9.42
C PRO A 142 5.84 -25.84 8.83
N ASN A 143 4.53 -26.12 8.86
CA ASN A 143 3.92 -27.30 8.21
C ASN A 143 3.22 -26.97 6.87
N TYR A 144 3.41 -25.76 6.33
CA TYR A 144 2.78 -25.37 5.07
C TYR A 144 3.34 -26.22 3.91
N GLN A 145 2.47 -27.01 3.27
CA GLN A 145 2.73 -27.93 2.14
C GLN A 145 3.32 -29.31 2.46
N HIS A 146 3.30 -29.76 3.72
CA HIS A 146 3.49 -31.19 4.04
C HIS A 146 2.13 -31.93 3.98
N SER A 147 1.73 -32.34 2.78
CA SER A 147 0.63 -33.28 2.52
C SER A 147 0.93 -34.05 1.24
#